data_AF-A0A4W5LXU1-F1
#
_entry.id   AF-A0A4W5LXU1-F1
#
_cell.length_a   1.000
_cell.length_b   1.000
_cell.length_c   1.000
_cell.angle_alpha   90.00
_cell.angle_beta   90.00
_cell.angle_gamma   90.00
#
_symmetry.space_group_name_H-M   'P 1'
#
loop_
_entity.id
_entity.type
_entity.pdbx_description
1 polymer ?
#
loop_
_entity_poly.entity_id
_entity_poly.type
_entity_poly.pdbx_seq_one_letter_code
_entity_poly.pdbx_strand_id
1 'polypeptide(L)'
;MEDAGEMRKASTVPEIKPLDQYDFNRAKVCASVRWLLAKSYGSAENVPVELREPLYRDKYEQEHLKPSVSQLLLSPELYCRTQALLHGVSQPTPQGPPGDNSALLQLLTKRGLEPRDQDVAITEEDLSHTPIKTRAHLVLIDSLMSLAAMETVGKVKMTAEAEKMGGGAPWENALLFWVNRLNQTLRESTEDEKVPTCTDPQPVQPTVRTHTHTHIQITFYLSHTHG
;
A
#
# COMPACT_ATOMS: atom_id res chain seq x y z
N MET A 1 38.71 17.57 -22.06
CA MET A 1 38.93 16.32 -21.31
C MET A 1 37.96 16.37 -20.14
N GLU A 2 36.75 15.89 -20.39
CA GLU A 2 35.68 15.81 -19.41
C GLU A 2 35.88 14.51 -18.63
N ASP A 3 36.10 14.60 -17.32
CA ASP A 3 36.19 13.43 -16.45
C ASP A 3 34.84 13.21 -15.76
N ALA A 4 34.40 11.96 -15.83
CA ALA A 4 33.11 11.47 -15.43
C ALA A 4 33.07 11.25 -13.92
N GLY A 5 32.40 12.14 -13.21
CA GLY A 5 31.99 11.91 -11.82
C GLY A 5 30.69 11.12 -11.76
N GLU A 6 30.73 9.81 -11.99
CA GLU A 6 29.62 8.91 -11.62
C GLU A 6 29.43 8.95 -10.10
N MET A 7 28.52 9.81 -9.64
CA MET A 7 28.03 9.80 -8.27
C MET A 7 27.31 8.46 -8.03
N ARG A 8 27.98 7.54 -7.33
CA ARG A 8 27.32 6.39 -6.70
C ARG A 8 26.15 6.93 -5.88
N LYS A 9 24.93 6.60 -6.29
CA LYS A 9 23.74 6.82 -5.48
C LYS A 9 23.89 5.97 -4.22
N ALA A 10 24.37 6.57 -3.15
CA ALA A 10 24.35 5.95 -1.84
C ALA A 10 22.89 5.64 -1.53
N SER A 11 22.57 4.35 -1.43
CA SER A 11 21.29 3.88 -0.91
C SER A 11 21.19 4.40 0.52
N THR A 12 20.49 5.51 0.71
CA THR A 12 20.21 6.06 2.04
C THR A 12 19.20 5.13 2.67
N VAL A 13 19.72 4.14 3.41
CA VAL A 13 18.91 3.29 4.26
C VAL A 13 18.14 4.21 5.20
N PRO A 14 16.79 4.23 5.14
CA PRO A 14 16.00 5.05 6.04
C PRO A 14 16.30 4.68 7.48
N GLU A 15 16.54 5.67 8.33
CA GLU A 15 16.75 5.44 9.76
C GLU A 15 15.46 4.88 10.38
N ILE A 16 15.52 3.64 10.87
CA ILE A 16 14.38 2.98 11.52
C ILE A 16 14.36 3.45 12.97
N LYS A 17 13.29 4.16 13.36
CA LYS A 17 13.09 4.54 14.76
C LYS A 17 12.95 3.28 15.63
N PRO A 18 13.65 3.21 16.77
CA PRO A 18 13.41 2.17 17.78
C PRO A 18 11.93 2.11 18.18
N LEU A 19 11.42 0.90 18.46
CA LEU A 19 10.00 0.67 18.73
C LEU A 19 9.52 1.39 20.00
N ASP A 20 10.40 1.57 20.99
CA ASP A 20 10.16 2.33 22.23
C ASP A 20 9.93 3.83 22.00
N GLN A 21 10.37 4.35 20.87
CA GLN A 21 10.22 5.77 20.48
C GLN A 21 9.16 5.96 19.38
N TYR A 22 8.50 4.88 18.97
CA TYR A 22 7.50 4.90 17.91
C TYR A 22 6.10 5.17 18.48
N ASP A 23 5.57 6.35 18.17
CA ASP A 23 4.17 6.65 18.46
C ASP A 23 3.27 5.99 17.41
N PHE A 24 2.78 4.80 17.75
CA PHE A 24 1.89 4.01 16.91
C PHE A 24 0.58 4.74 16.59
N ASN A 25 -0.01 5.43 17.57
CA ASN A 25 -1.28 6.11 17.38
C ASN A 25 -1.13 7.25 16.39
N ARG A 26 -0.12 8.09 16.59
CA ARG A 26 0.24 9.16 15.67
C ARG A 26 0.49 8.62 14.27
N ALA A 27 1.31 7.58 14.14
CA ALA A 27 1.66 7.02 12.85
C ALA A 27 0.44 6.44 12.13
N LYS A 28 -0.44 5.73 12.85
CA LYS A 28 -1.71 5.22 12.32
C LYS A 28 -2.57 6.36 11.79
N VAL A 29 -2.82 7.40 12.61
CA VAL A 29 -3.63 8.55 12.19
C VAL A 29 -3.06 9.21 10.93
N CYS A 30 -1.76 9.51 10.94
CA CYS A 30 -1.08 10.13 9.80
C CYS A 30 -1.16 9.28 8.53
N ALA A 31 -0.85 7.98 8.64
CA ALA A 31 -0.85 7.08 7.48
C ALA A 31 -2.26 6.91 6.90
N SER A 32 -3.26 6.69 7.75
CA SER A 32 -4.67 6.53 7.33
C SER A 32 -5.18 7.78 6.62
N VAL A 33 -4.99 8.96 7.22
CA VAL A 33 -5.46 10.22 6.62
C VAL A 33 -4.70 10.54 5.32
N ARG A 34 -3.38 10.37 5.29
CA ARG A 34 -2.59 10.61 4.07
C ARG A 34 -2.98 9.67 2.94
N TRP A 35 -3.23 8.40 3.25
CA TRP A 35 -3.70 7.44 2.26
C TRP A 35 -5.06 7.85 1.70
N LEU A 36 -6.01 8.24 2.56
CA LEU A 36 -7.33 8.70 2.13
C LEU A 36 -7.20 9.90 1.18
N LEU A 37 -6.43 10.92 1.58
CA LEU A 37 -6.18 12.10 0.76
C LEU A 37 -5.51 11.73 -0.57
N ALA A 38 -4.44 10.94 -0.55
CA ALA A 38 -3.76 10.52 -1.77
C ALA A 38 -4.71 9.78 -2.73
N LYS A 39 -5.62 8.95 -2.20
CA LYS A 39 -6.63 8.27 -3.02
C LYS A 39 -7.68 9.24 -3.54
N SER A 40 -8.23 10.12 -2.70
CA SER A 40 -9.28 11.06 -3.11
C SER A 40 -8.79 12.08 -4.15
N TYR A 41 -7.52 12.48 -4.09
CA TYR A 41 -6.87 13.38 -5.05
C TYR A 41 -6.23 12.63 -6.24
N GLY A 42 -6.37 11.31 -6.33
CA GLY A 42 -5.84 10.45 -7.39
C GLY A 42 -4.37 10.06 -7.22
N SER A 43 -3.55 10.91 -6.59
CA SER A 43 -2.18 10.58 -6.20
C SER A 43 -1.70 11.47 -5.04
N ALA A 44 -0.58 11.09 -4.42
CA ALA A 44 0.02 11.87 -3.33
C ALA A 44 0.55 13.23 -3.80
N GLU A 45 0.99 13.37 -5.07
CA GLU A 45 1.47 14.66 -5.59
C GLU A 45 0.36 15.70 -5.72
N ASN A 46 -0.88 15.25 -5.97
CA ASN A 46 -2.06 16.10 -6.15
C ASN A 46 -2.64 16.62 -4.83
N VAL A 47 -2.20 16.10 -3.68
CA VAL A 47 -2.68 16.54 -2.36
C VAL A 47 -2.14 17.95 -2.06
N PRO A 48 -2.99 18.93 -1.73
CA PRO A 48 -2.58 20.28 -1.31
C PRO A 48 -1.56 20.23 -0.18
N VAL A 49 -0.53 21.09 -0.26
CA VAL A 49 0.63 21.07 0.66
C VAL A 49 0.20 21.20 2.12
N GLU A 50 -0.84 21.98 2.38
CA GLU A 50 -1.39 22.28 3.70
C GLU A 50 -1.96 21.03 4.38
N LEU A 51 -2.46 20.07 3.57
CA LEU A 51 -3.11 18.83 4.00
C LEU A 51 -2.14 17.63 4.06
N ARG A 52 -0.93 17.73 3.47
CA ARG A 52 0.06 16.63 3.47
C ARG A 52 0.54 16.25 4.86
N GLU A 53 0.63 17.22 5.77
CA GLU A 53 0.85 16.97 7.19
C GLU A 53 -0.48 17.12 7.93
N PRO A 54 -1.19 16.03 8.26
CA PRO A 54 -2.55 16.11 8.79
C PRO A 54 -2.61 16.52 10.27
N LEU A 55 -1.50 16.38 11.00
CA LEU A 55 -1.42 16.71 12.42
C LEU A 55 -0.70 18.04 12.66
N TYR A 56 -1.01 18.69 13.77
CA TYR A 56 -0.22 19.79 14.33
C TYR A 56 -0.05 19.56 15.83
N ARG A 57 0.98 20.19 16.41
CA ARG A 57 1.15 20.25 17.87
C ARG A 57 0.66 21.59 18.38
N ASP A 58 -0.11 21.54 19.45
CA ASP A 58 -0.50 22.74 20.17
C ASP A 58 0.62 23.21 21.13
N LYS A 59 0.35 24.30 21.86
CA LYS A 59 1.28 24.87 22.84
C LYS A 59 1.57 23.96 24.04
N TYR A 60 0.87 22.85 24.19
CA TYR A 60 1.06 21.83 25.23
C TYR A 60 1.70 20.56 24.67
N GLU A 61 2.25 20.61 23.45
CA GLU A 61 2.81 19.47 22.72
C GLU A 61 1.81 18.33 22.49
N GLN A 62 0.51 18.60 22.59
CA GLN A 62 -0.53 17.64 22.24
C GLN A 62 -0.74 17.64 20.73
N GLU A 63 -0.82 16.45 20.14
CA GLU A 63 -1.06 16.28 18.73
C GLU A 63 -2.56 16.27 18.42
N HIS A 64 -2.94 17.11 17.46
CA HIS A 64 -4.32 17.26 17.02
C HIS A 64 -4.41 17.21 15.50
N LEU A 65 -5.53 16.76 14.97
CA LEU A 65 -5.84 16.92 13.55
C LEU A 65 -5.97 18.41 13.23
N LYS A 66 -5.32 18.87 12.15
CA LYS A 66 -5.50 20.23 11.65
C LYS A 66 -6.98 20.52 11.40
N PRO A 67 -7.50 21.72 11.75
CA PRO A 67 -8.91 22.06 11.56
C PRO A 67 -9.42 21.83 10.13
N SER A 68 -8.60 22.14 9.12
CA SER A 68 -8.92 21.89 7.70
C SER A 68 -9.10 20.41 7.38
N VAL A 69 -8.29 19.54 7.99
CA VAL A 69 -8.40 18.09 7.83
C VAL A 69 -9.63 17.56 8.57
N SER A 70 -9.88 18.01 9.81
CA SER A 70 -11.08 17.63 10.56
C SER A 70 -12.36 17.99 9.82
N GLN A 71 -12.44 19.20 9.25
CA GLN A 71 -13.60 19.63 8.45
C GLN A 71 -13.81 18.74 7.23
N LEU A 72 -12.73 18.41 6.51
CA LEU A 72 -12.81 17.51 5.36
C LEU A 72 -13.25 16.09 5.73
N LEU A 73 -12.81 15.58 6.88
CA LEU A 73 -13.20 14.24 7.36
C LEU A 73 -14.65 14.17 7.83
N LEU A 74 -15.23 15.27 8.32
CA LEU A 74 -16.66 15.35 8.65
C LEU A 74 -17.55 15.33 7.39
N SER A 75 -16.97 15.61 6.24
CA SER A 75 -17.61 15.61 4.93
C SER A 75 -17.65 14.19 4.33
N PRO A 76 -18.80 13.66 3.87
CA PRO A 76 -18.86 12.36 3.19
C PRO A 76 -18.09 12.32 1.85
N GLU A 77 -17.82 13.47 1.25
CA GLU A 77 -17.30 13.64 -0.11
C GLU A 77 -15.93 12.97 -0.29
N LEU A 78 -15.05 13.01 0.71
CA LEU A 78 -13.74 12.37 0.62
C LEU A 78 -13.86 10.86 0.54
N TYR A 79 -14.71 10.27 1.40
CA TYR A 79 -14.91 8.83 1.45
C TYR A 79 -15.60 8.31 0.19
N CYS A 80 -16.67 8.99 -0.23
CA CYS A 80 -17.43 8.63 -1.42
C CYS A 80 -16.57 8.73 -2.68
N ARG A 81 -15.79 9.82 -2.83
CA ARG A 81 -14.86 9.99 -3.94
C ARG A 81 -13.77 8.91 -3.94
N THR A 82 -13.22 8.59 -2.78
CA THR A 82 -12.23 7.51 -2.64
C THR A 82 -12.81 6.19 -3.12
N GLN A 83 -14.01 5.82 -2.65
CA GLN A 83 -14.68 4.60 -3.08
C GLN A 83 -14.91 4.57 -4.60
N ALA A 84 -15.38 5.68 -5.19
CA ALA A 84 -15.61 5.77 -6.63
C ALA A 84 -14.31 5.55 -7.44
N LEU A 85 -13.19 6.09 -6.97
CA LEU A 85 -11.88 5.92 -7.61
C LEU A 85 -11.33 4.50 -7.46
N LEU A 86 -11.62 3.80 -6.36
CA LEU A 86 -11.23 2.40 -6.17
C LEU A 86 -11.94 1.49 -7.18
N HIS A 87 -13.24 1.70 -7.37
CA HIS A 87 -14.07 0.90 -8.28
C HIS A 87 -13.68 1.07 -9.75
N GLY A 88 -13.07 2.22 -10.09
CA GLY A 88 -12.65 2.56 -11.45
C GLY A 88 -13.81 2.97 -12.36
N VAL A 89 -13.49 3.67 -13.45
CA VAL A 89 -14.46 4.19 -14.43
C VAL A 89 -15.17 3.06 -15.23
N SER A 90 -14.70 1.81 -15.11
CA SER A 90 -15.10 0.71 -16.00
C SER A 90 -16.09 -0.30 -15.42
N GLN A 91 -16.47 -0.21 -14.14
CA GLN A 91 -17.53 -1.06 -13.59
C GLN A 91 -18.74 -0.21 -13.17
N PRO A 92 -19.79 -0.14 -13.99
CA PRO A 92 -21.03 0.49 -13.57
C PRO A 92 -21.68 -0.40 -12.50
N THR A 93 -21.68 0.05 -11.24
CA THR A 93 -22.61 -0.47 -10.24
C THR A 93 -24.03 -0.07 -10.64
N PRO A 94 -25.03 -0.96 -10.51
CA PRO A 94 -26.43 -0.61 -10.77
C PRO A 94 -26.94 0.58 -9.93
N GLN A 95 -26.25 0.89 -8.82
CA GLN A 95 -26.62 1.91 -7.85
C GLN A 95 -25.74 3.18 -7.93
N GLY A 96 -24.78 3.27 -8.87
CA GLY A 96 -23.81 4.37 -8.93
C GLY A 96 -22.84 4.41 -7.74
N PRO A 97 -21.93 5.40 -7.67
CA PRO A 97 -21.11 5.63 -6.47
C PRO A 97 -21.99 6.12 -5.31
N PRO A 98 -21.63 5.84 -4.05
CA PRO A 98 -22.35 6.33 -2.89
C PRO A 98 -22.31 7.86 -2.87
N GLY A 99 -23.45 8.48 -2.55
CA GLY A 99 -23.58 9.93 -2.43
C GLY A 99 -23.40 10.46 -1.01
N ASP A 100 -23.49 9.58 -0.01
CA ASP A 100 -23.43 9.91 1.42
C ASP A 100 -22.77 8.78 2.24
N ASN A 101 -22.56 9.03 3.53
CA ASN A 101 -21.96 8.06 4.44
C ASN A 101 -22.84 6.82 4.63
N SER A 102 -24.17 6.97 4.67
CA SER A 102 -25.10 5.85 4.83
C SER A 102 -24.99 4.83 3.69
N ALA A 103 -25.03 5.30 2.45
CA ALA A 103 -24.85 4.47 1.25
C ALA A 103 -23.47 3.80 1.23
N LEU A 104 -22.43 4.51 1.65
CA LEU A 104 -21.08 3.97 1.74
C LEU A 104 -20.97 2.84 2.79
N LEU A 105 -21.51 3.04 3.99
CA LEU A 105 -21.54 2.03 5.06
C LEU A 105 -22.29 0.77 4.61
N GLN A 106 -23.43 0.94 3.94
CA GLN A 106 -24.18 -0.18 3.37
C GLN A 106 -23.40 -0.91 2.29
N LEU A 107 -22.68 -0.19 1.41
CA LEU A 107 -21.83 -0.79 0.37
C LEU A 107 -20.73 -1.64 1.00
N LEU A 108 -20.02 -1.11 2.01
CA LEU A 108 -18.96 -1.84 2.71
C LEU A 108 -19.51 -3.09 3.41
N THR A 109 -20.67 -2.99 4.04
CA THR A 109 -21.35 -4.13 4.68
C THR A 109 -21.69 -5.22 3.66
N LYS A 110 -22.24 -4.86 2.48
CA LYS A 110 -22.52 -5.80 1.39
C LYS A 110 -21.26 -6.50 0.85
N ARG A 111 -20.10 -5.87 1.00
CA ARG A 111 -18.78 -6.42 0.63
C ARG A 111 -18.12 -7.21 1.76
N GLY A 112 -18.78 -7.36 2.92
CA GLY A 112 -18.22 -8.03 4.10
C GLY A 112 -17.16 -7.23 4.84
N LEU A 113 -17.13 -5.90 4.66
CA LEU A 113 -16.14 -4.98 5.22
C LEU A 113 -16.80 -3.93 6.15
N GLU A 114 -17.85 -4.34 6.86
CA GLU A 114 -18.57 -3.46 7.79
C GLU A 114 -17.61 -2.80 8.80
N PRO A 115 -17.53 -1.46 8.82
CA PRO A 115 -16.65 -0.77 9.77
C PRO A 115 -17.15 -0.97 11.21
N ARG A 116 -16.33 -1.58 12.07
CA ARG A 116 -16.65 -1.84 13.48
C ARG A 116 -15.52 -1.38 14.41
N ASP A 117 -15.89 -0.65 15.47
CA ASP A 117 -15.00 -0.34 16.58
C ASP A 117 -15.40 -1.16 17.80
N GLN A 118 -14.52 -2.06 18.26
CA GLN A 118 -14.79 -2.95 19.41
C GLN A 118 -16.16 -3.65 19.27
N ASP A 119 -16.39 -4.26 18.11
CA ASP A 119 -17.63 -4.95 17.71
C ASP A 119 -18.88 -4.07 17.53
N VAL A 120 -18.79 -2.76 17.77
CA VAL A 120 -19.88 -1.80 17.51
C VAL A 120 -19.76 -1.24 16.10
N ALA A 121 -20.82 -1.37 15.30
CA ALA A 121 -20.85 -0.85 13.94
C ALA A 121 -20.82 0.69 13.94
N ILE A 122 -19.99 1.28 13.07
CA ILE A 122 -19.91 2.74 12.90
C ILE A 122 -21.18 3.24 12.21
N THR A 123 -21.75 4.31 12.75
CA THR A 123 -22.97 4.95 12.20
C THR A 123 -22.66 6.27 11.48
N GLU A 124 -23.63 6.79 10.72
CA GLU A 124 -23.52 8.12 10.12
C GLU A 124 -23.45 9.24 11.19
N GLU A 125 -24.11 9.04 12.34
CA GLU A 125 -24.04 9.96 13.48
C GLU A 125 -22.60 10.03 14.04
N ASP A 126 -21.88 8.91 14.08
CA ASP A 126 -20.48 8.90 14.51
C ASP A 126 -19.58 9.71 13.57
N LEU A 127 -19.85 9.66 12.26
CA LEU A 127 -19.07 10.33 11.22
C LEU A 127 -19.42 11.82 11.04
N SER A 128 -20.57 12.26 11.54
CA SER A 128 -21.02 13.66 11.51
C SER A 128 -20.86 14.37 12.86
N HIS A 129 -20.43 13.65 13.89
CA HIS A 129 -20.28 14.17 15.25
C HIS A 129 -19.25 15.30 15.33
N THR A 130 -19.61 16.40 16.02
CA THR A 130 -18.72 17.53 16.29
C THR A 130 -18.58 17.72 17.81
N PRO A 131 -17.37 17.63 18.41
CA PRO A 131 -16.06 17.47 17.77
C PRO A 131 -15.84 16.09 17.13
N ILE A 132 -14.96 16.02 16.12
CA ILE A 132 -14.75 14.82 15.32
C ILE A 132 -14.39 13.58 16.16
N LYS A 133 -15.09 12.46 15.93
CA LYS A 133 -14.75 11.16 16.51
C LYS A 133 -13.67 10.48 15.68
N THR A 134 -12.41 10.91 15.79
CA THR A 134 -11.28 10.43 14.96
C THR A 134 -11.24 8.91 14.80
N ARG A 135 -11.50 8.15 15.87
CA ARG A 135 -11.51 6.69 15.84
C ARG A 135 -12.53 6.11 14.86
N ALA A 136 -13.75 6.66 14.80
CA ALA A 136 -14.79 6.23 13.86
C ALA A 136 -14.33 6.44 12.40
N HIS A 137 -13.72 7.60 12.11
CA HIS A 137 -13.17 7.89 10.79
C HIS A 137 -11.99 6.96 10.43
N LEU A 138 -11.12 6.62 11.39
CA LEU A 138 -10.04 5.67 11.14
C LEU A 138 -10.56 4.28 10.79
N VAL A 139 -11.58 3.80 11.52
CA VAL A 139 -12.19 2.49 11.24
C VAL A 139 -12.84 2.47 9.85
N LEU A 140 -13.50 3.55 9.44
CA LEU A 140 -14.02 3.68 8.08
C LEU A 140 -12.90 3.68 7.01
N ILE A 141 -11.80 4.38 7.27
CA ILE A 141 -10.63 4.40 6.37
C ILE A 141 -10.02 2.99 6.27
N ASP A 142 -9.88 2.27 7.39
CA ASP A 142 -9.37 0.91 7.42
C ASP A 142 -10.25 -0.02 6.57
N SER A 143 -11.58 0.10 6.64
CA SER A 143 -12.50 -0.63 5.75
C SER A 143 -12.35 -0.27 4.26
N LEU A 144 -12.15 1.01 3.94
CA LEU A 144 -11.86 1.46 2.56
C LEU A 144 -10.51 0.93 2.04
N MET A 145 -9.50 0.86 2.91
CA MET A 145 -8.20 0.26 2.57
C MET A 145 -8.35 -1.23 2.30
N SER A 146 -9.11 -1.95 3.12
CA SER A 146 -9.41 -3.37 2.90
C SER A 146 -10.18 -3.58 1.58
N LEU A 147 -11.12 -2.68 1.25
CA LEU A 147 -11.79 -2.69 -0.05
C LEU A 147 -10.80 -2.52 -1.20
N ALA A 148 -9.87 -1.56 -1.08
CA ALA A 148 -8.83 -1.33 -2.07
C ALA A 148 -7.90 -2.55 -2.24
N ALA A 149 -7.55 -3.21 -1.14
CA ALA A 149 -6.76 -4.44 -1.16
C ALA A 149 -7.52 -5.58 -1.86
N MET A 150 -8.78 -5.80 -1.49
CA MET A 150 -9.67 -6.78 -2.10
C MET A 150 -9.80 -6.58 -3.62
N GLU A 151 -10.03 -5.35 -4.08
CA GLU A 151 -10.14 -5.03 -5.51
C GLU A 151 -8.80 -5.16 -6.25
N THR A 152 -7.68 -4.87 -5.58
CA THR A 152 -6.34 -5.05 -6.17
C THR A 152 -6.00 -6.52 -6.35
N VAL A 153 -6.25 -7.33 -5.32
CA VAL A 153 -5.99 -8.78 -5.35
C VAL A 153 -6.93 -9.48 -6.33
N GLY A 154 -8.20 -9.07 -6.40
CA GLY A 154 -9.19 -9.64 -7.32
C GLY A 154 -8.85 -9.45 -8.81
N LYS A 155 -7.96 -8.50 -9.16
CA LYS A 155 -7.45 -8.33 -10.54
C LYS A 155 -6.37 -9.34 -10.91
N VAL A 156 -5.79 -10.03 -9.93
CA VAL A 156 -4.71 -11.00 -10.16
C VAL A 156 -5.34 -12.39 -10.23
N LYS A 157 -5.02 -13.14 -11.30
CA LYS A 157 -5.49 -14.52 -11.45
C LYS A 157 -4.79 -15.42 -10.45
N MET A 158 -5.52 -15.91 -9.45
CA MET A 158 -5.02 -16.84 -8.43
C MET A 158 -5.25 -18.29 -8.81
N THR A 159 -4.42 -19.19 -8.27
CA THR A 159 -4.70 -20.63 -8.32
C THR A 159 -5.63 -21.01 -7.16
N ALA A 160 -6.41 -22.08 -7.31
CA ALA A 160 -7.38 -22.49 -6.30
C ALA A 160 -6.72 -22.87 -4.95
N GLU A 161 -5.44 -23.25 -4.98
CA GLU A 161 -4.64 -23.52 -3.78
C GLU A 161 -4.34 -22.25 -2.99
N ALA A 162 -4.14 -21.12 -3.67
CA ALA A 162 -3.87 -19.83 -3.02
C ALA A 162 -5.11 -19.30 -2.28
N GLU A 163 -6.31 -19.51 -2.83
CA GLU A 163 -7.57 -19.05 -2.21
C GLU A 163 -7.95 -19.85 -0.94
N LYS A 164 -7.46 -21.09 -0.82
CA LYS A 164 -7.71 -21.98 0.32
C LYS A 164 -6.61 -21.90 1.39
N MET A 165 -5.64 -21.02 1.23
CA MET A 165 -4.51 -20.88 2.14
C MET A 165 -4.88 -20.08 3.39
N GLY A 166 -5.53 -20.73 4.37
CA GLY A 166 -5.86 -20.13 5.66
C GLY A 166 -7.36 -20.14 5.99
N GLY A 167 -7.71 -19.51 7.11
CA GLY A 167 -9.09 -19.35 7.56
C GLY A 167 -9.71 -17.98 7.24
N GLY A 168 -8.99 -17.11 6.53
CA GLY A 168 -9.43 -15.76 6.19
C GLY A 168 -10.26 -15.70 4.91
N ALA A 169 -10.63 -14.49 4.51
CA ALA A 169 -11.29 -14.25 3.23
C ALA A 169 -10.38 -14.65 2.05
N PRO A 170 -10.92 -15.02 0.88
CA PRO A 170 -10.11 -15.48 -0.25
C PRO A 170 -8.99 -14.52 -0.68
N TRP A 171 -9.24 -13.21 -0.61
CA TRP A 171 -8.24 -12.18 -0.95
C TRP A 171 -7.13 -12.07 0.11
N GLU A 172 -7.43 -12.32 1.39
CA GLU A 172 -6.44 -12.38 2.47
C GLU A 172 -5.55 -13.61 2.33
N ASN A 173 -6.15 -14.76 2.02
CA ASN A 173 -5.44 -16.01 1.77
C ASN A 173 -4.50 -15.87 0.55
N ALA A 174 -4.95 -15.20 -0.51
CA ALA A 174 -4.12 -14.90 -1.67
C ALA A 174 -2.93 -13.99 -1.32
N LEU A 175 -3.13 -12.95 -0.51
CA LEU A 175 -2.02 -12.11 -0.03
C LEU A 175 -1.02 -12.91 0.80
N LEU A 176 -1.50 -13.73 1.73
CA LEU A 176 -0.65 -14.62 2.54
C LEU A 176 0.15 -15.58 1.68
N PHE A 177 -0.48 -16.16 0.66
CA PHE A 177 0.20 -17.02 -0.31
C PHE A 177 1.36 -16.29 -1.01
N TRP A 178 1.14 -15.08 -1.51
CA TRP A 178 2.18 -14.30 -2.19
C TRP A 178 3.32 -13.89 -1.27
N VAL A 179 3.00 -13.47 -0.03
CA VAL A 179 4.02 -13.14 0.98
C VAL A 179 4.89 -14.35 1.28
N ASN A 180 4.28 -15.52 1.49
CA ASN A 180 5.01 -16.76 1.74
C ASN A 180 5.86 -17.17 0.54
N ARG A 181 5.33 -17.03 -0.68
CA ARG A 181 6.07 -17.32 -1.91
C ARG A 181 7.29 -16.42 -2.06
N LEU A 182 7.13 -15.11 -1.85
CA LEU A 182 8.23 -14.14 -1.89
C LEU A 182 9.29 -14.45 -0.84
N ASN A 183 8.88 -14.73 0.40
CA ASN A 183 9.81 -15.08 1.47
C ASN A 183 10.60 -16.36 1.13
N GLN A 184 9.95 -17.37 0.58
CA GLN A 184 10.62 -18.60 0.17
C GLN A 184 11.63 -18.36 -0.95
N THR A 185 11.25 -17.61 -1.98
CA THR A 185 12.17 -17.25 -3.08
C THR A 185 13.35 -16.40 -2.58
N LEU A 186 13.13 -15.47 -1.65
CA LEU A 186 14.22 -14.70 -1.03
C LEU A 186 15.18 -15.62 -0.27
N ARG A 187 14.65 -16.57 0.52
CA ARG A 187 15.49 -17.54 1.25
C ARG A 187 16.35 -18.38 0.31
N GLU A 188 15.75 -18.94 -0.74
CA GLU A 188 16.45 -19.71 -1.78
C GLU A 188 17.58 -18.88 -2.43
N SER A 189 17.30 -17.62 -2.81
CA SER A 189 18.31 -16.74 -3.42
C SER A 189 19.48 -16.40 -2.48
N THR A 190 19.25 -16.29 -1.17
CA THR A 190 20.32 -16.02 -0.19
C THR A 190 21.12 -17.27 0.18
N GLU A 191 20.56 -18.46 -0.01
CA GLU A 191 21.24 -19.74 0.19
C GLU A 191 22.15 -20.06 -1.02
N ASP A 192 21.71 -19.73 -2.24
CA ASP A 192 22.51 -19.89 -3.47
C ASP A 192 23.74 -18.95 -3.55
N GLU A 193 23.73 -17.79 -2.86
CA GLU A 193 24.90 -16.89 -2.80
C GLU A 193 25.98 -17.30 -1.77
N LYS A 194 25.74 -18.33 -0.94
CA LYS A 194 26.67 -18.76 0.12
C LYS A 194 27.47 -20.03 -0.22
N VAL A 195 28.16 -20.06 -1.37
CA VAL A 195 29.36 -20.92 -1.57
C VAL A 195 30.33 -20.19 -2.52
N PRO A 196 31.46 -19.66 -2.03
CA PRO A 196 32.65 -20.50 -1.88
C PRO A 196 33.40 -20.29 -0.56
N THR A 197 33.66 -21.40 0.13
CA THR A 197 34.62 -21.51 1.22
C THR A 197 35.98 -21.00 0.78
N CYS A 198 36.47 -19.96 1.45
CA CYS A 198 37.82 -19.43 1.33
C CYS A 198 38.84 -20.45 1.88
N THR A 199 39.84 -20.81 1.09
CA THR A 199 41.16 -21.20 1.60
C THR A 199 42.25 -20.72 0.62
N ASP A 200 42.81 -19.56 0.98
CA ASP A 200 44.12 -18.94 0.69
C ASP A 200 44.60 -18.59 -0.76
N PRO A 201 45.26 -17.43 -0.96
CA PRO A 201 45.58 -16.87 -2.27
C PRO A 201 47.03 -17.16 -2.72
N GLN A 202 47.24 -17.37 -4.03
CA GLN A 202 48.52 -17.11 -4.69
C GLN A 202 48.35 -16.16 -5.89
N PRO A 203 49.36 -15.33 -6.20
CA PRO A 203 49.10 -14.01 -6.76
C PRO A 203 49.38 -13.87 -8.27
N VAL A 204 48.65 -12.90 -8.85
CA VAL A 204 48.89 -12.10 -10.07
C VAL A 204 48.71 -12.77 -11.45
N GLN A 205 47.69 -12.30 -12.20
CA GLN A 205 47.81 -11.49 -13.44
C GLN A 205 46.41 -11.15 -14.01
N PRO A 206 46.18 -9.93 -14.54
CA PRO A 206 44.85 -9.47 -14.94
C PRO A 206 44.58 -9.78 -16.41
N THR A 207 43.54 -10.56 -16.71
CA THR A 207 42.99 -10.62 -18.07
C THR A 207 41.48 -10.44 -18.02
N VAL A 208 41.07 -9.27 -18.49
CA VAL A 208 39.70 -8.80 -18.74
C VAL A 208 38.89 -9.86 -19.49
N ARG A 209 37.73 -10.25 -18.95
CA ARG A 209 36.66 -10.90 -19.71
C ARG A 209 35.31 -10.30 -19.35
N THR A 210 34.83 -9.44 -20.26
CA THR A 210 33.48 -8.91 -20.31
C THR A 210 32.48 -10.04 -20.57
N HIS A 211 31.57 -10.32 -19.63
CA HIS A 211 30.43 -11.22 -19.83
C HIS A 211 29.12 -10.50 -19.47
N THR A 212 28.73 -9.55 -20.31
CA THR A 212 27.36 -9.00 -20.34
C THR A 212 26.84 -9.05 -21.78
N HIS A 213 26.65 -10.26 -22.33
CA HIS A 213 25.89 -10.39 -23.58
C HIS A 213 25.34 -11.80 -23.83
N THR A 214 24.52 -12.34 -22.93
CA THR A 214 23.74 -13.55 -23.23
C THR A 214 22.41 -13.53 -22.50
N HIS A 215 21.52 -12.61 -22.88
CA HIS A 215 20.08 -12.82 -22.67
C HIS A 215 19.15 -12.04 -23.62
N ILE A 216 19.62 -11.67 -24.82
CA ILE A 216 18.78 -11.03 -25.87
C ILE A 216 18.61 -11.93 -27.11
N GLN A 217 19.25 -13.10 -27.17
CA GLN A 217 19.19 -13.97 -28.36
C GLN A 217 18.05 -15.01 -28.39
N ILE A 218 17.14 -15.06 -27.40
CA ILE A 218 16.02 -16.03 -27.41
C ILE A 218 14.75 -15.49 -28.12
N THR A 219 14.76 -14.24 -28.60
CA THR A 219 13.60 -13.68 -29.32
C THR A 219 13.66 -13.78 -30.84
N PHE A 220 14.74 -14.31 -31.45
CA PHE A 220 14.86 -14.38 -32.91
C PHE A 220 14.67 -15.77 -33.54
N TYR A 221 14.46 -16.82 -32.74
CA TYR A 221 14.41 -18.20 -33.25
C TYR A 221 12.98 -18.79 -33.40
N LEU A 222 11.91 -17.99 -33.22
CA LEU A 222 10.52 -18.47 -33.29
C LEU A 222 9.64 -17.78 -34.34
N SER A 223 10.22 -17.06 -35.32
CA SER A 223 9.45 -16.41 -36.40
C SER A 223 9.85 -16.80 -37.82
N HIS A 224 10.62 -17.87 -38.03
CA HIS A 224 10.98 -18.35 -39.38
C HIS A 224 10.72 -19.86 -39.58
N THR A 225 9.58 -20.35 -39.10
CA THR A 225 9.04 -21.65 -39.50
C THR A 225 7.54 -21.55 -39.78
N HIS A 226 7.17 -20.71 -40.76
CA HIS A 226 5.95 -20.83 -41.57
C HIS A 226 6.23 -20.16 -42.91
N GLY A 227 6.39 -21.00 -43.95
CA GLY A 227 6.79 -20.64 -45.31
C GLY A 227 7.62 -21.76 -45.92
#